data_AF-A0A961K8T9-F1
#
_entry.id   AF-A0A961K8T9-F1
#
_cell.length_a   1.000
_cell.length_b   1.000
_cell.length_c   1.000
_cell.angle_alpha   90.00
_cell.angle_beta   90.00
_cell.angle_gamma   90.00
#
_symmetry.space_group_name_H-M   'P 1'
#
loop_
_entity.id
_entity.type
_entity.pdbx_description
1 polymer ?
#
loop_
_entity_poly.entity_id
_entity_poly.type
_entity_poly.pdbx_seq_one_letter_code
_entity_poly.pdbx_strand_id
1 'polypeptide(L)' 'MATAELFDMDKKRDGDKQKALDSALAQIERQFGKGSIMRLGADNPVAEIEATSTGSLG' A
#
# COMPACT_ATOMS: atom_id res chain seq x y z
N MET A 1 -1.65 -33.54 13.06
CA MET A 1 -0.42 -32.76 13.32
C MET A 1 0.14 -32.14 12.03
N ALA A 2 0.26 -32.86 10.91
CA ALA A 2 0.74 -32.30 9.64
C ALA A 2 -0.15 -31.19 9.02
N THR A 3 -1.46 -31.18 9.29
CA THR A 3 -2.38 -30.16 8.75
C THR A 3 -2.25 -28.81 9.44
N ALA A 4 -1.85 -28.76 10.72
CA ALA A 4 -1.66 -27.52 11.46
C ALA A 4 -0.42 -26.75 10.95
N GLU A 5 0.66 -27.49 10.65
CA GLU A 5 1.92 -26.94 10.12
C GLU A 5 1.75 -26.29 8.74
N LEU A 6 0.90 -26.85 7.87
CA LEU A 6 0.63 -26.32 6.53
C LEU A 6 -0.12 -24.98 6.58
N PHE A 7 -1.13 -24.87 7.46
CA PHE A 7 -1.88 -23.63 7.66
C PHE A 7 -1.00 -22.48 8.20
N ASP A 8 -0.04 -22.79 9.08
CA ASP A 8 0.90 -21.80 9.62
C ASP A 8 1.93 -21.34 8.57
N MET A 9 2.33 -22.23 7.66
CA MET A 9 3.19 -21.86 6.52
C MET A 9 2.50 -20.88 5.58
N ASP A 10 1.24 -21.10 5.22
CA ASP A 10 0.52 -20.19 4.32
C ASP A 10 0.31 -18.81 4.94
N LYS A 11 -0.02 -18.74 6.24
CA LYS A 11 -0.09 -17.46 6.96
C LYS A 11 1.24 -16.70 6.98
N LYS A 12 2.36 -17.40 7.20
CA LYS A 12 3.70 -16.79 7.13
C LYS A 12 3.98 -16.23 5.73
N ARG A 13 3.68 -17.00 4.68
CA ARG A 13 3.90 -16.58 3.28
C ARG A 13 3.10 -15.33 2.93
N ASP A 14 1.85 -15.24 3.37
CA ASP A 14 1.04 -14.05 3.08
C ASP A 14 1.51 -12.82 3.88
N GLY A 15 1.96 -13.01 5.13
CA GLY A 15 2.59 -11.95 5.90
C GLY A 15 3.90 -11.44 5.29
N ASP A 16 4.75 -12.33 4.79
CA ASP A 16 6.02 -11.96 4.16
C ASP A 16 5.82 -11.26 2.81
N LYS A 17 4.82 -11.70 2.01
CA LYS A 17 4.41 -11.01 0.78
C LYS A 17 3.95 -9.58 1.06
N GLN A 18 3.10 -9.37 2.08
CA GLN A 18 2.62 -8.04 2.42
C GLN A 18 3.77 -7.11 2.82
N LYS A 19 4.69 -7.59 3.66
CA LYS A 19 5.88 -6.82 4.05
C LYS A 19 6.78 -6.48 2.86
N ALA A 20 7.01 -7.44 1.96
CA ALA A 20 7.82 -7.21 0.77
C ALA A 20 7.16 -6.18 -0.16
N LEU A 21 5.84 -6.26 -0.32
CA LEU A 21 5.06 -5.30 -1.09
C LEU A 21 5.17 -3.90 -0.49
N ASP A 22 4.92 -3.75 0.81
CA ASP A 22 4.98 -2.45 1.51
C ASP A 22 6.38 -1.84 1.42
N SER A 23 7.44 -2.66 1.53
CA SER A 23 8.82 -2.21 1.37
C SER A 23 9.11 -1.73 -0.06
N ALA A 24 8.65 -2.46 -1.07
CA ALA A 24 8.83 -2.08 -2.46
C ALA A 24 8.09 -0.77 -2.79
N LEU A 25 6.86 -0.62 -2.30
CA LEU A 25 6.09 0.63 -2.44
C LEU A 25 6.83 1.82 -1.84
N ALA A 26 7.36 1.67 -0.61
CA ALA A 26 8.15 2.71 0.04
C ALA A 26 9.43 3.07 -0.72
N GLN A 27 10.08 2.09 -1.36
CA GLN A 27 11.26 2.33 -2.19
C GLN A 27 10.92 3.14 -3.45
N ILE A 28 9.81 2.81 -4.12
CA ILE A 28 9.32 3.55 -5.30
C ILE A 28 9.04 5.00 -4.93
N GLU A 29 8.30 5.25 -3.85
CA GLU A 29 8.00 6.63 -3.42
C GLU A 29 9.27 7.42 -3.07
N ARG A 30 10.27 6.79 -2.44
CA ARG A 30 11.54 7.44 -2.11
C ARG A 30 12.36 7.80 -3.35
N GLN A 31 12.33 6.95 -4.38
CA GLN A 31 13.12 7.15 -5.61
C GLN A 31 12.47 8.13 -6.57
N PHE A 32 11.14 8.09 -6.70
CA PHE A 32 10.41 8.84 -7.73
C PHE A 32 9.53 9.98 -7.17
N GLY A 33 9.42 10.09 -5.85
CA GLY A 33 8.61 11.11 -5.17
C GLY A 33 7.28 10.56 -4.66
N LYS A 34 6.68 11.27 -3.69
CA LYS A 34 5.37 10.93 -3.12
C LYS A 34 4.29 10.94 -4.20
N GLY A 35 3.43 9.94 -4.21
CA GLY A 35 2.36 9.81 -5.19
C GLY A 35 2.77 9.23 -6.55
N SER A 36 4.03 8.81 -6.71
CA SER A 36 4.51 8.07 -7.88
C SER A 36 3.86 6.68 -8.03
N ILE A 37 3.36 6.12 -6.92
CA ILE A 37 2.54 4.90 -6.89
C ILE A 37 1.44 5.08 -5.85
N MET A 38 0.20 4.69 -6.18
CA MET A 38 -0.94 4.78 -5.28
C MET A 38 -1.87 3.59 -5.49
N ARG A 39 -2.61 3.20 -4.44
CA ARG A 39 -3.65 2.18 -4.55
C ARG A 39 -4.97 2.85 -4.93
N LEU A 40 -5.59 2.38 -6.01
CA LEU A 40 -6.88 2.89 -6.47
C LEU A 40 -7.95 2.65 -5.39
N GLY A 41 -8.70 3.70 -5.03
CA GLY A 41 -9.73 3.63 -3.99
C GLY A 41 -9.18 3.41 -2.58
N ALA A 42 -7.91 3.71 -2.32
CA ALA A 42 -7.42 3.75 -0.96
C ALA A 42 -8.14 4.85 -0.17
N ASP A 43 -8.68 4.51 0.99
CA ASP A 43 -9.30 5.46 1.93
C ASP A 43 -8.28 6.39 2.62
N ASN A 44 -7.02 6.35 2.17
CA ASN A 44 -6.01 7.25 2.70
C ASN A 44 -6.34 8.68 2.27
N PRO A 45 -6.38 9.64 3.21
CA PRO A 45 -6.51 11.04 2.86
C PRO A 45 -5.45 11.40 1.83
N VAL A 46 -5.87 12.03 0.74
CA VAL A 46 -4.92 12.72 -0.15
C VAL A 46 -4.09 13.62 0.74
N ALA A 47 -2.76 13.56 0.60
CA ALA A 47 -1.85 14.35 1.42
C ALA A 47 -2.35 15.79 1.50
N GLU A 48 -2.28 16.41 2.69
CA GLU A 48 -2.62 17.82 2.86
C GLU A 48 -1.67 18.66 2.01
N ILE A 49 -2.13 18.99 0.81
CA ILE A 49 -1.45 19.84 -0.15
C ILE A 49 -2.28 21.10 -0.32
N GLU A 50 -1.60 22.23 -0.50
CA GLU A 50 -2.27 23.45 -0.90
C GLU A 50 -2.89 23.24 -2.28
N ALA A 51 -4.19 23.50 -2.38
CA ALA A 51 -4.95 23.36 -3.61
C ALA A 51 -5.79 24.62 -3.83
N THR A 52 -5.91 25.02 -5.10
CA THR A 52 -6.88 26.04 -5.51
C THR A 52 -8.13 25.34 -6.01
N SER A 53 -9.31 25.81 -5.57
CA SER A 53 -10.59 25.23 -5.98
C SER A 53 -10.77 25.30 -7.50
N THR A 54 -11.19 24.19 -8.10
CA THR A 54 -11.59 24.13 -9.51
C THR A 54 -12.98 24.74 -9.74
N GLY A 55 -13.74 25.00 -8.66
CA GLY A 55 -15.11 25.54 -8.71
C GLY A 55 -16.20 24.51 -9.01
N SER A 56 -15.85 23.22 -9.15
CA SER A 56 -16.79 22.13 -9.46
C SER A 56 -16.88 21.15 -8.30
N LEU A 57 -18.09 20.95 -7.74
CA LEU A 57 -18.37 20.05 -6.61
C LEU A 57 -19.24 18.84 -6.98
N GLY A 58 -19.75 18.77 -8.21
CA GLY A 58 -20.58 17.68 -8.71
C GLY A 58 -20.76 17.74 -10.21
#